data_AF-A0AAP0MV38-F1
#
_entry.id   AF-A0AAP0MV38-F1
#
_cell.length_a   1.000
_cell.length_b   1.000
_cell.length_c   1.000
_cell.angle_alpha   90.00
_cell.angle_beta   90.00
_cell.angle_gamma   90.00
#
_symmetry.space_group_name_H-M   'P 1'
#
loop_
_entity.id
_entity.type
_entity.pdbx_description
1 polymer ?
#
loop_
_entity_poly.entity_id
_entity_poly.type
_entity_poly.pdbx_seq_one_letter_code
_entity_poly.pdbx_strand_id
1 'polypeptide(L)' 'MSSARDDRSDKDMFELIISSKAGPSIALGAEVFACTVGRKPSKAKYHLHDTVEIVILMQGLACVADQMVPVKAYHQ' A
#
# COMPACT_ATOMS: atom_id res chain seq x y z
N MET A 1 10.04 6.12 -28.55
CA MET A 1 8.63 5.81 -28.27
C MET A 1 8.46 5.59 -26.78
N SER A 2 7.93 6.59 -26.09
CA SER A 2 7.60 6.53 -24.68
C SER A 2 6.35 5.67 -24.50
N SER A 3 6.52 4.49 -23.94
CA SER A 3 5.43 3.71 -23.36
C SER A 3 4.82 4.53 -22.22
N ALA A 4 3.82 5.34 -22.57
CA ALA A 4 2.96 6.00 -21.60
C ALA A 4 2.35 4.89 -20.74
N ARG A 5 2.86 4.76 -19.52
CA ARG A 5 2.25 3.95 -18.46
C ARG A 5 0.85 4.52 -18.26
N ASP A 6 -0.14 3.82 -18.79
CA ASP A 6 -1.54 4.25 -18.81
C ASP A 6 -2.02 4.51 -17.37
N ASP A 7 -2.21 5.79 -17.04
CA ASP A 7 -2.63 6.28 -15.72
C ASP A 7 -3.95 5.67 -15.24
N ARG A 8 -4.73 5.10 -16.16
CA ARG A 8 -5.99 4.43 -15.82
C ARG A 8 -5.76 3.18 -14.97
N SER A 9 -4.69 2.42 -15.23
CA SER A 9 -4.44 1.16 -14.52
C SER A 9 -4.26 1.35 -13.02
N ASP A 10 -3.45 2.34 -12.62
CA ASP A 10 -3.19 2.59 -11.20
C ASP A 10 -4.45 3.18 -10.52
N LYS A 11 -5.19 4.06 -11.22
CA LYS A 11 -6.44 4.66 -10.71
C LYS A 11 -7.53 3.60 -10.48
N ASP A 12 -7.72 2.69 -11.42
CA ASP A 12 -8.74 1.66 -11.34
C ASP A 12 -8.39 0.64 -10.25
N MET A 13 -7.11 0.32 -10.06
CA MET A 13 -6.63 -0.50 -8.95
C MET A 13 -6.99 0.12 -7.59
N PHE A 14 -6.78 1.42 -7.41
CA PHE A 14 -7.15 2.10 -6.15
C PHE A 14 -8.67 2.07 -5.90
N GLU A 15 -9.48 2.33 -6.91
CA GLU A 15 -10.96 2.31 -6.79
C GLU A 15 -11.49 0.90 -6.46
N LEU A 16 -10.89 -0.16 -7.02
CA LEU A 16 -11.22 -1.55 -6.68
C LEU A 16 -10.89 -1.88 -5.21
N ILE A 17 -9.73 -1.46 -4.71
CA ILE A 17 -9.36 -1.69 -3.31
C ILE A 17 -10.29 -0.90 -2.38
N ILE A 18 -10.59 0.36 -2.69
CA ILE A 18 -11.49 1.21 -1.88
C ILE A 18 -12.90 0.61 -1.85
N SER A 19 -13.45 0.19 -2.99
CA SER A 19 -14.78 -0.44 -3.03
C SER A 19 -14.82 -1.79 -2.30
N SER A 20 -13.72 -2.55 -2.30
CA SER A 20 -13.63 -3.81 -1.57
C SER A 20 -13.58 -3.65 -0.03
N LYS A 21 -13.27 -2.46 0.50
CA LYS A 21 -13.38 -2.17 1.95
C LYS A 21 -14.82 -2.23 2.48
N ALA A 22 -15.80 -2.02 1.61
CA ALA A 22 -17.22 -2.14 1.96
C ALA A 22 -17.71 -3.60 1.93
N GLY A 23 -16.91 -4.52 1.39
CA GLY A 23 -17.23 -5.95 1.29
C GLY A 23 -16.48 -6.82 2.31
N PRO A 24 -16.84 -8.11 2.44
CA PRO A 24 -16.22 -9.03 3.40
C PRO A 24 -14.78 -9.43 3.04
N SER A 25 -14.26 -9.01 1.88
CA SER A 25 -12.92 -9.37 1.40
C SER A 25 -11.77 -8.71 2.14
N ILE A 26 -12.01 -7.57 2.79
CA ILE A 26 -11.01 -6.87 3.59
C ILE A 26 -11.44 -6.91 5.05
N ALA A 27 -10.50 -7.26 5.94
CA ALA A 27 -10.76 -7.33 7.37
C ALA A 27 -11.31 -5.98 7.89
N LEU A 28 -12.31 -6.06 8.77
CA LEU A 28 -12.90 -4.89 9.42
C LEU A 28 -11.80 -4.18 10.23
N GLY A 29 -11.33 -3.03 9.75
CA GLY A 29 -10.23 -2.27 10.36
C GLY A 29 -8.91 -2.28 9.59
N ALA A 30 -8.82 -2.94 8.42
CA ALA A 30 -7.63 -2.86 7.59
C ALA A 30 -7.43 -1.43 7.02
N GLU A 31 -6.27 -0.85 7.34
CA GLU A 31 -5.86 0.43 6.78
C GLU A 31 -5.22 0.24 5.40
N VAL A 32 -5.51 1.14 4.46
CA VAL A 32 -4.94 1.09 3.11
C VAL A 32 -4.05 2.31 2.91
N PHE A 33 -2.79 2.04 2.63
CA PHE A 33 -1.76 3.05 2.40
C PHE A 33 -1.46 3.11 0.90
N ALA A 34 -2.27 3.89 0.17
CA ALA A 34 -2.10 4.10 -1.26
C ALA A 34 -0.91 5.05 -1.52
N CYS A 35 0.08 4.58 -2.27
CA CYS A 35 1.23 5.36 -2.69
C CYS A 35 1.44 5.35 -4.21
N THR A 36 1.90 6.47 -4.76
CA THR A 36 2.43 6.55 -6.13
C THR A 36 3.93 6.79 -6.12
N VAL A 37 4.59 6.39 -7.19
CA VAL A 37 6.05 6.49 -7.35
C VAL A 37 6.36 7.49 -8.45
N GLY A 38 7.26 8.44 -8.15
CA GLY A 38 7.60 9.54 -9.03
C GLY A 38 6.65 10.75 -8.90
N ARG A 39 7.02 11.85 -9.56
CA ARG A 39 6.26 13.10 -9.58
C ARG A 39 5.10 13.05 -10.58
N LYS A 40 4.09 12.25 -10.27
CA LYS A 40 2.87 12.14 -11.09
C LYS A 40 1.67 12.74 -10.34
N PRO A 41 0.85 13.60 -10.97
CA PRO A 41 -0.41 14.03 -10.38
C PRO A 41 -1.30 12.78 -10.17
N SER A 42 -1.60 12.43 -8.93
CA SER A 42 -2.39 11.23 -8.60
C SER A 42 -3.30 11.49 -7.40
N LYS A 43 -4.31 10.63 -7.20
CA LYS A 43 -5.20 10.66 -6.02
C LYS A 43 -4.58 9.99 -4.77
N ALA A 44 -3.36 9.48 -4.85
CA ALA A 44 -2.76 8.75 -3.73
C ALA A 44 -2.42 9.70 -2.57
N LYS A 45 -2.57 9.18 -1.35
CA LYS A 45 -2.29 9.94 -0.13
C LYS A 45 -0.78 10.06 0.14
N TYR A 46 -0.02 9.04 -0.25
CA TYR A 46 1.42 8.98 -0.03
C TYR A 46 2.17 8.99 -1.38
N HIS A 47 3.35 9.58 -1.42
CA HIS A 47 4.16 9.69 -2.64
C HIS A 47 5.58 9.27 -2.32
N LEU A 48 6.15 8.42 -3.17
CA LEU A 48 7.54 7.99 -3.12
C LEU A 48 8.28 8.64 -4.29
N HIS A 49 9.48 9.14 -4.05
CA HIS A 49 10.24 9.88 -5.04
C HIS A 49 10.68 8.99 -6.21
N ASP A 50 11.18 7.80 -5.90
CA ASP A 50 11.66 6.82 -6.86
C ASP A 50 11.51 5.39 -6.31
N THR A 51 12.03 4.40 -7.05
CA THR A 51 11.95 3.00 -6.66
C THR A 51 12.86 2.64 -5.49
N VAL A 52 13.89 3.44 -5.19
CA VAL A 52 14.77 3.22 -4.04
C VAL A 52 13.99 3.42 -2.74
N GLU A 53 13.13 4.44 -2.69
CA GLU A 53 12.28 4.68 -1.52
C GLU A 53 11.29 3.54 -1.25
N ILE A 54 10.85 2.80 -2.28
CA ILE A 54 10.04 1.58 -2.11
C ILE A 54 10.83 0.52 -1.35
N VAL A 55 12.08 0.29 -1.74
CA VAL A 55 12.95 -0.69 -1.11
C VAL A 55 13.19 -0.31 0.36
N ILE A 56 13.46 0.96 0.63
CA ILE A 56 13.64 1.48 1.99
C ILE A 56 12.37 1.27 2.83
N LEU A 57 11.20 1.60 2.29
CA LEU A 57 9.92 1.40 2.96
C LEU A 57 9.70 -0.07 3.31
N MET A 58 9.89 -0.98 2.34
CA MET A 58 9.70 -2.42 2.55
C MET A 58 10.71 -2.99 3.56
N GLN A 59 11.96 -2.55 3.52
CA GLN A 59 12.99 -2.97 4.47
C GLN A 59 12.65 -2.49 5.89
N GLY A 60 12.17 -1.26 6.03
CA GLY A 60 11.69 -0.73 7.32
C GLY A 60 10.52 -1.52 7.87
N LEU A 61 9.54 -1.86 7.02
CA LEU A 61 8.40 -2.69 7.40
C LEU A 61 8.82 -4.09 7.87
N ALA A 62 9.74 -4.73 7.14
CA ALA A 62 10.28 -6.04 7.54
C ALA A 62 11.00 -5.97 8.89
N CYS A 63 11.82 -4.94 9.10
CA CYS A 63 12.54 -4.73 10.35
C CYS A 63 11.60 -4.55 11.56
N VAL A 64 10.49 -3.82 11.38
CA VAL A 64 9.47 -3.65 12.41
C VAL A 64 8.69 -4.95 12.64
N ALA A 65 8.32 -5.66 11.57
CA ALA A 65 7.61 -6.93 11.67
C ALA A 65 8.39 -7.98 12.48
N ASP A 66 9.71 -8.04 12.30
CA ASP A 66 10.59 -8.93 13.08
C ASP A 66 10.66 -8.55 14.57
N GLN A 67 10.43 -7.27 14.90
CA GLN A 67 10.38 -6.77 16.27
C GLN A 67 8.99 -6.89 16.90
N MET A 68 7.94 -7.05 16.09
CA MET A 68 6.58 -7.29 16.58
C MET A 68 6.48 -8.72 17.11
N VAL A 69 6.74 -8.88 18.41
CA VAL A 69 6.47 -10.14 19.12
C VAL A 69 4.98 -10.44 18.98
N PRO A 70 4.57 -11.66 18.55
CA PRO A 70 3.18 -12.03 18.55
C PRO A 70 2.64 -11.83 19.96
N VAL A 71 1.58 -11.03 20.12
CA VAL A 71 0.79 -11.06 21.36
C VAL A 71 0.36 -12.51 21.49
N LYS A 72 0.99 -13.26 22.40
CA LYS A 72 0.53 -14.60 22.72
C LYS A 72 -0.93 -14.43 23.09
N ALA A 73 -1.81 -15.02 22.30
CA ALA A 73 -3.17 -15.27 22.72
C ALA A 73 -3.05 -16.12 23.99
N TYR A 74 -3.12 -15.45 25.14
CA TYR A 74 -3.32 -16.12 26.40
C TYR A 74 -4.72 -16.72 26.32
N HIS A 75 -4.79 -17.97 25.88
CA HIS A 75 -5.89 -18.83 26.22
C HIS A 75 -5.79 -19.14 27.71
N GLN A 76 -6.61 -18.45 28.50
CA GLN A 76 -7.30 -19.07 29.63
C GLN A 76 -8.67 -18.42 29.78
#